data_AF-A0A7S1X360-F1
#
_entry.id   AF-A0A7S1X360-F1
#
_cell.length_a   1.000
_cell.length_b   1.000
_cell.length_c   1.000
_cell.angle_alpha   90.00
_cell.angle_beta   90.00
_cell.angle_gamma   90.00
#
_symmetry.space_group_name_H-M   'P 1'
#
loop_
_entity.id
_entity.type
_entity.pdbx_description
1 polymer ?
#
loop_
_entity_poly.entity_id
_entity_poly.type
_entity_poly.pdbx_seq_one_letter_code
_entity_poly.pdbx_strand_id
1 'polypeptide(L)'
;MKQINRLRPVCPRPGMSYTYSNYGYLVLAAVTERLTGRSFEDAFQHYVAKPLGMTSSGYDCPQSGSTPDLPFVSNGFCTTASDYGKLMQMLVRGGVNAAGER
;
A
#
# COMPACT_ATOMS: atom_id res chain seq x y z
N MET A 1 5.24 -12.36 6.62
CA MET A 1 4.54 -13.46 7.35
C MET A 1 4.62 -13.43 8.88
N LYS A 2 5.72 -12.99 9.53
CA LYS A 2 5.88 -13.08 11.00
C LYS A 2 4.78 -12.42 11.84
N GLN A 3 4.11 -11.38 11.32
CA GLN A 3 3.08 -10.64 12.08
C GLN A 3 1.66 -11.24 11.99
N ILE A 4 1.32 -11.99 10.94
CA ILE A 4 -0.05 -12.51 10.72
C ILE A 4 -0.40 -13.65 11.69
N ASN A 5 0.58 -14.47 12.10
CA ASN A 5 0.34 -15.63 12.96
C ASN A 5 -0.12 -15.29 14.39
N ARG A 6 -0.20 -14.00 14.75
CA ARG A 6 -0.67 -13.54 16.08
C ARG A 6 -2.07 -12.93 16.07
N LEU A 7 -2.76 -12.91 14.92
CA LEU A 7 -4.10 -12.34 14.80
C LEU A 7 -5.14 -13.23 15.46
N ARG A 8 -6.04 -12.65 16.26
CA ARG A 8 -7.20 -13.34 16.85
C ARG A 8 -8.43 -13.21 15.93
N PRO A 9 -9.37 -14.18 15.95
CA PRO A 9 -10.61 -14.09 15.20
C PRO A 9 -11.43 -12.87 15.65
N VAL A 10 -11.90 -12.07 14.69
CA VAL A 10 -12.84 -10.98 14.93
C VAL A 10 -14.27 -11.50 14.75
N CYS A 11 -15.15 -11.21 15.70
CA CYS A 11 -16.59 -11.51 15.66
C CYS A 11 -17.30 -10.15 15.73
N PRO A 12 -18.15 -9.75 14.76
CA PRO A 12 -19.16 -10.55 14.04
C PRO A 12 -18.78 -10.98 12.62
N ARG A 13 -19.70 -11.63 11.89
CA ARG A 13 -19.47 -12.14 10.51
C ARG A 13 -18.96 -11.01 9.59
N PRO A 14 -18.09 -11.33 8.61
CA PRO A 14 -17.62 -10.36 7.62
C PRO A 14 -18.78 -9.58 6.98
N GLY A 15 -18.66 -8.27 6.89
CA GLY A 15 -19.67 -7.38 6.28
C GLY A 15 -20.84 -6.97 7.19
N MET A 16 -20.96 -7.49 8.41
CA MET A 16 -22.06 -7.13 9.32
C MET A 16 -21.82 -5.85 10.12
N SER A 17 -20.56 -5.46 10.33
CA SER A 17 -20.20 -4.25 11.05
C SER A 17 -18.90 -3.66 10.51
N TYR A 18 -18.77 -2.34 10.60
CA TYR A 18 -17.52 -1.65 10.30
C TYR A 18 -16.67 -1.51 11.56
N THR A 19 -15.39 -1.86 11.46
CA THR A 19 -14.40 -1.59 12.50
C THR A 19 -13.07 -1.32 11.83
N TYR A 20 -12.48 -0.16 12.13
CA TYR A 20 -11.16 0.19 11.61
C TYR A 20 -10.10 -0.78 12.17
N SER A 21 -9.24 -1.32 11.31
CA SER A 21 -8.21 -2.27 11.71
C SER A 21 -6.96 -2.14 10.85
N ASN A 22 -5.86 -1.68 11.44
CA ASN A 22 -4.54 -1.68 10.80
C ASN A 22 -4.10 -3.12 10.43
N TYR A 23 -4.50 -4.12 11.23
CA TYR A 23 -4.17 -5.52 10.96
C TYR A 23 -4.82 -6.05 9.68
N GLY A 24 -5.98 -5.52 9.27
CA GLY A 24 -6.60 -5.85 7.99
C GLY A 24 -5.67 -5.54 6.81
N TYR A 25 -4.97 -4.41 6.87
CA TYR A 25 -4.00 -4.02 5.84
C TYR A 25 -2.77 -4.93 5.80
N LEU A 26 -2.33 -5.49 6.93
CA LEU A 26 -1.25 -6.49 6.95
C LEU A 26 -1.66 -7.79 6.23
N VAL A 27 -2.91 -8.23 6.40
CA VAL A 27 -3.44 -9.39 5.67
C VAL A 27 -3.51 -9.09 4.17
N LEU A 28 -4.00 -7.90 3.78
CA LEU A 28 -4.03 -7.48 2.38
C LEU A 28 -2.62 -7.44 1.77
N ALA A 29 -1.63 -6.91 2.48
CA ALA A 29 -0.25 -6.89 2.02
C ALA A 29 0.27 -8.31 1.75
N ALA A 30 0.03 -9.27 2.65
CA ALA A 30 0.44 -10.65 2.43
C ALA A 30 -0.27 -11.32 1.25
N VAL A 31 -1.54 -10.96 0.98
CA VAL A 31 -2.26 -11.42 -0.22
C VAL A 31 -1.61 -10.83 -1.47
N THR A 32 -1.30 -9.53 -1.48
CA THR A 32 -0.58 -8.86 -2.58
C THR A 32 0.76 -9.53 -2.84
N GLU A 33 1.58 -9.76 -1.80
CA GLU A 33 2.87 -10.42 -1.94
C GLU A 33 2.73 -11.83 -2.53
N ARG A 34 1.75 -12.61 -2.03
CA ARG A 34 1.49 -13.96 -2.52
C ARG A 34 1.02 -14.01 -3.98
N LEU A 35 0.15 -13.10 -4.39
CA LEU A 35 -0.42 -13.09 -5.74
C LEU A 35 0.56 -12.52 -6.78
N THR A 36 1.40 -11.55 -6.37
CA THR A 36 2.32 -10.87 -7.28
C THR A 36 3.71 -11.50 -7.32
N GLY A 37 4.09 -12.27 -6.29
CA GLY A 37 5.45 -12.78 -6.11
C GLY A 37 6.48 -11.69 -5.78
N ARG A 38 6.03 -10.47 -5.44
CA ARG A 38 6.86 -9.30 -5.12
C ARG A 38 6.76 -8.98 -3.63
N SER A 39 7.76 -8.31 -3.07
CA SER A 39 7.58 -7.65 -1.76
C SER A 39 6.48 -6.58 -1.88
N PHE A 40 5.88 -6.18 -0.76
CA PHE A 40 4.85 -5.14 -0.82
C PHE A 40 5.38 -3.81 -1.36
N GLU A 41 6.61 -3.41 -0.97
CA GLU A 41 7.28 -2.24 -1.53
C GLU A 41 7.48 -2.36 -3.05
N ASP A 42 7.99 -3.50 -3.52
CA ASP A 42 8.18 -3.73 -4.96
C ASP A 42 6.87 -3.72 -5.73
N ALA A 43 5.79 -4.24 -5.15
CA ALA A 43 4.45 -4.19 -5.73
C ALA A 43 3.97 -2.73 -5.84
N PHE A 44 4.13 -1.92 -4.78
CA PHE A 44 3.81 -0.50 -4.83
C PHE A 44 4.63 0.24 -5.90
N GLN A 45 5.94 0.01 -5.95
CA GLN A 45 6.82 0.60 -6.95
C GLN A 45 6.41 0.21 -8.38
N HIS A 46 6.07 -1.06 -8.59
CA HIS A 46 5.74 -1.59 -9.91
C HIS A 46 4.37 -1.12 -10.42
N TYR A 47 3.33 -1.19 -9.59
CA TYR A 47 1.95 -0.95 -10.01
C TYR A 47 1.49 0.50 -9.83
N VAL A 48 2.12 1.28 -8.95
CA VAL A 48 1.66 2.64 -8.62
C VAL A 48 2.75 3.68 -8.88
N ALA A 49 3.88 3.59 -8.18
CA ALA A 49 4.84 4.70 -8.20
C ALA A 49 5.53 4.87 -9.56
N LYS A 50 6.03 3.81 -10.19
CA LYS A 50 6.70 3.92 -11.51
C LYS A 50 5.74 4.38 -12.62
N PRO A 51 4.52 3.81 -12.80
CA PRO A 51 3.59 4.29 -13.83
C PRO A 51 3.15 5.75 -13.65
N LEU A 52 3.15 6.24 -12.41
CA LEU A 52 2.78 7.63 -12.10
C LEU A 52 3.98 8.58 -12.02
N GLY A 53 5.21 8.07 -12.10
CA GLY A 53 6.42 8.86 -11.92
C GLY A 53 6.59 9.40 -10.49
N MET A 54 6.13 8.68 -9.47
CA MET A 54 6.26 9.04 -8.05
C MET A 54 7.62 8.58 -7.50
N THR A 55 8.67 9.37 -7.74
CA THR A 55 10.07 8.98 -7.47
C THR A 55 10.53 9.20 -6.03
N SER A 56 9.69 9.79 -5.18
CA SER A 56 9.96 10.13 -3.79
C SER A 56 8.83 9.64 -2.87
N SER A 57 8.30 8.46 -3.20
CA SER A 57 7.21 7.80 -2.50
C SER A 57 7.53 6.32 -2.29
N GLY A 58 7.23 5.79 -1.11
CA GLY A 58 7.47 4.38 -0.79
C GLY A 58 7.39 4.09 0.71
N TYR A 59 7.88 2.92 1.09
CA TYR A 59 7.92 2.44 2.48
C TYR A 59 9.32 2.50 3.12
N ASP A 60 10.30 3.11 2.46
CA ASP A 60 11.56 3.52 3.09
C ASP A 60 11.39 4.83 3.86
N CYS A 61 10.81 4.73 5.06
CA CYS A 61 10.51 5.88 5.91
C CYS A 61 10.95 5.62 7.35
N PRO A 62 12.22 5.88 7.68
CA PRO A 62 12.76 5.68 9.02
C PRO A 62 11.99 6.42 10.11
N GLN A 63 11.42 7.60 9.80
CA GLN A 63 10.63 8.40 10.75
C GLN A 63 9.36 7.68 11.20
N SER A 64 8.82 6.78 10.36
CA SER A 64 7.67 5.93 10.68
C SER A 64 8.06 4.54 11.17
N GLY A 65 9.36 4.22 11.19
CA GLY A 65 9.88 2.88 11.47
C GLY A 65 9.69 1.87 10.33
N SER A 66 9.23 2.33 9.17
CA SER A 66 9.02 1.50 7.98
C SER A 66 10.30 1.38 7.16
N THR A 67 10.57 0.18 6.65
CA THR A 67 11.65 -0.09 5.69
C THR A 67 11.10 -0.87 4.50
N PRO A 68 11.83 -0.95 3.37
CA PRO A 68 11.43 -1.79 2.22
C PRO A 68 11.18 -3.26 2.59
N ASP A 69 12.00 -3.83 3.48
CA ASP A 69 11.89 -5.22 3.93
C ASP A 69 10.83 -5.44 5.02
N LEU A 70 10.45 -4.38 5.73
CA LEU A 70 9.43 -4.41 6.78
C LEU A 70 8.51 -3.19 6.63
N PRO A 71 7.67 -3.17 5.58
CA PRO A 71 6.80 -2.04 5.33
C PRO A 71 5.66 -2.03 6.35
N PHE A 72 5.50 -0.91 7.07
CA PHE A 72 4.33 -0.70 7.92
C PHE A 72 3.15 -0.25 7.05
N VAL A 73 2.57 -1.18 6.31
CA VAL A 73 1.60 -0.91 5.23
C VAL A 73 0.39 -0.05 5.62
N SER A 74 0.02 -0.01 6.91
CA SER A 74 -1.07 0.82 7.42
C SER A 74 -0.73 2.29 7.69
N ASN A 75 0.54 2.63 7.92
CA ASN A 75 0.94 3.95 8.45
C ASN A 75 2.42 4.33 8.20
N GLY A 76 3.16 3.54 7.45
CA GLY A 76 4.60 3.67 7.20
C GLY A 76 4.94 4.23 5.81
N PHE A 77 3.94 4.68 5.07
CA PHE A 77 4.12 5.24 3.74
C PHE A 77 4.61 6.68 3.85
N CYS A 78 5.67 7.01 3.12
CA CYS A 78 6.12 8.39 2.92
C CYS A 78 5.91 8.81 1.47
N THR A 79 5.58 10.09 1.28
CA THR A 79 5.38 10.71 -0.03
C THR A 79 5.69 12.20 0.06
N THR A 80 5.83 12.85 -1.09
CA THR A 80 5.83 14.31 -1.21
C THR A 80 4.49 14.82 -1.70
N ALA A 81 4.24 16.12 -1.54
CA ALA A 81 3.06 16.77 -2.12
C ALA A 81 3.06 16.67 -3.67
N SER A 82 4.24 16.76 -4.29
CA SER A 82 4.39 16.63 -5.74
C SER A 82 3.97 15.24 -6.24
N ASP A 83 4.44 14.18 -5.58
CA ASP A 83 4.10 12.81 -5.96
C ASP A 83 2.64 12.48 -5.67
N TYR A 84 2.13 12.89 -4.50
CA TYR A 84 0.73 12.67 -4.17
C TYR A 84 -0.20 13.38 -5.16
N GLY A 85 0.21 14.55 -5.66
CA GLY A 85 -0.49 15.25 -6.74
C GLY A 85 -0.62 14.42 -8.04
N LYS A 86 0.36 13.58 -8.37
CA LYS A 86 0.32 12.70 -9.56
C LYS A 86 -0.73 11.59 -9.39
N LEU A 87 -0.83 11.02 -8.18
CA LEU A 87 -1.90 10.08 -7.84
C LEU A 87 -3.29 10.73 -7.98
N MET A 88 -3.45 11.94 -7.43
CA MET A 88 -4.72 12.68 -7.53
C MET A 88 -5.08 13.00 -8.97
N GLN A 89 -4.10 13.40 -9.79
CA GLN A 89 -4.32 13.63 -11.23
C GLN A 89 -4.78 12.36 -11.95
N MET A 90 -4.18 11.20 -11.67
CA MET A 90 -4.61 9.93 -12.26
C MET A 90 -6.07 9.59 -11.89
N LEU A 91 -6.46 9.81 -10.64
CA LEU A 91 -7.84 9.59 -10.19
C LEU A 91 -8.83 10.54 -10.88
N VAL A 92 -8.50 11.83 -10.98
CA VAL A 92 -9.31 12.83 -11.68
C VAL A 92 -9.43 12.50 -13.18
N ARG A 93 -8.39 11.90 -13.77
CA ARG A 93 -8.38 11.43 -15.16
C ARG A 93 -9.05 10.06 -15.35
N GLY A 94 -9.75 9.55 -14.34
CA GLY A 94 -10.52 8.30 -14.45
C GLY A 94 -9.65 7.05 -14.54
N GLY A 95 -8.49 7.03 -13.88
CA GLY A 95 -7.59 5.89 -13.87
C GLY A 95 -6.48 5.96 -14.92
N VAL A 96 -6.19 7.14 -15.47
CA VAL A 96 -5.25 7.30 -16.58
C VAL A 96 -4.00 8.09 -16.15
N ASN A 97 -2.81 7.54 -16.37
CA ASN A 97 -1.55 8.17 -16.01
C ASN A 97 -1.17 9.33 -16.94
N ALA A 98 -0.02 9.98 -16.66
CA ALA A 98 0.49 11.08 -17.48
C ALA A 98 0.69 10.72 -18.96
N ALA A 99 1.10 9.47 -19.23
CA ALA A 99 1.35 8.93 -20.56
C ALA A 99 0.07 8.49 -21.31
N GLY A 100 -1.10 8.49 -20.66
CA GLY A 100 -2.35 8.05 -21.27
C GLY A 100 -2.67 6.57 -21.07
N GLU A 101 -1.92 5.88 -20.21
CA GLU A 101 -2.06 4.45 -19.91
C GLU A 101 -2.97 4.22 -18.69
N ARG A 102 -3.59 3.04 -18.61
CA ARG A 102 -4.43 2.59 -17.49
C ARG A 102 -3.71 1.60 -16.60
#